data_AF-A0A1Y3XEV8-F1
#
_entry.id   AF-A0A1Y3XEV8-F1
#
_cell.length_a   1.000
_cell.length_b   1.000
_cell.length_c   1.000
_cell.angle_alpha   90.00
_cell.angle_beta   90.00
_cell.angle_gamma   90.00
#
_symmetry.space_group_name_H-M   'P 1'
#
loop_
_entity.id
_entity.type
_entity.pdbx_description
1 polymer ?
#
loop_
_entity_poly.entity_id
_entity_poly.type
_entity_poly.pdbx_seq_one_letter_code
_entity_poly.pdbx_strand_id
1 'polypeptide(L)'
;MIYIESKKRKLEKIKEEYPNAVILDITSNSETRYAKILSPFYPHGNIPIPFTDGLKATCVEAVWQGLKVFENAGVDFATFKNDTMRDLKRTVRKYGMPKGHSKGAYSKELLGYFEARMLIYLPTYKWVLDNVPEVHHVIERIKAQSKIQDIVLLDYNTNIDFRDISKPLSHAGLVKLYIDGKYPNGIEGYQPMTQEEMDAKKIREKEFKKELKRKVKVRKSVQNKIPFEE
;
A
#
# COMPACT_ATOMS: atom_id res chain seq x y z
N MET A 1 -16.61 -1.68 7.72
CA MET A 1 -15.34 -2.45 7.54
C MET A 1 -14.50 -1.85 6.40
N ILE A 2 -13.17 -2.00 6.42
CA ILE A 2 -12.30 -1.55 5.32
C ILE A 2 -11.86 -2.73 4.46
N TYR A 3 -12.10 -2.64 3.16
CA TYR A 3 -11.70 -3.59 2.12
C TYR A 3 -10.70 -2.96 1.15
N ILE A 4 -9.82 -3.79 0.57
CA ILE A 4 -8.83 -3.36 -0.42
C ILE A 4 -9.16 -4.00 -1.75
N GLU A 5 -9.28 -3.19 -2.80
CA GLU A 5 -9.56 -3.67 -4.14
C GLU A 5 -8.62 -3.08 -5.17
N SER A 6 -8.39 -3.83 -6.25
CA SER A 6 -7.52 -3.34 -7.31
C SER A 6 -8.20 -2.23 -8.10
N LYS A 7 -7.51 -1.10 -8.26
CA LYS A 7 -7.90 0.02 -9.13
C LYS A 7 -8.12 -0.40 -10.60
N LYS A 8 -7.55 -1.54 -11.00
CA LYS A 8 -7.74 -2.12 -12.35
C LYS A 8 -9.12 -2.77 -12.54
N ARG A 9 -9.87 -3.01 -11.47
CA ARG A 9 -11.21 -3.61 -11.54
C ARG A 9 -12.23 -2.55 -11.98
N LYS A 10 -13.23 -3.00 -12.74
CA LYS A 10 -14.41 -2.19 -13.09
C LYS A 10 -15.15 -1.76 -11.83
N LEU A 11 -15.46 -0.47 -11.72
CA LEU A 11 -16.09 0.11 -10.53
C LEU A 11 -17.47 -0.49 -10.27
N GLU A 12 -18.20 -0.82 -11.33
CA GLU A 12 -19.54 -1.44 -11.27
C GLU A 12 -19.46 -2.78 -10.54
N LYS A 13 -18.44 -3.60 -10.85
CA LYS A 13 -18.25 -4.90 -10.18
C LYS A 13 -17.90 -4.76 -8.70
N ILE A 14 -17.14 -3.72 -8.34
CA ILE A 14 -16.82 -3.43 -6.93
C ILE A 14 -18.11 -3.03 -6.20
N LYS A 15 -18.93 -2.15 -6.79
CA LYS A 15 -20.21 -1.71 -6.21
C LYS A 15 -21.20 -2.87 -6.03
N GLU A 16 -21.22 -3.83 -6.95
CA GLU A 16 -22.05 -5.04 -6.81
C GLU A 16 -21.62 -5.90 -5.60
N GLU A 17 -20.31 -6.06 -5.40
CA GLU A 17 -19.73 -6.86 -4.31
C GLU A 17 -19.87 -6.18 -2.95
N TYR A 18 -19.69 -4.86 -2.91
CA TYR A 18 -19.73 -4.02 -1.72
C TYR A 18 -20.80 -2.92 -1.88
N PRO A 19 -22.10 -3.28 -1.87
CA PRO A 19 -23.17 -2.31 -2.00
C PRO A 19 -23.14 -1.33 -0.83
N ASN A 20 -23.43 -0.06 -1.12
CA ASN A 20 -23.41 1.05 -0.17
C ASN A 20 -22.02 1.37 0.42
N ALA A 21 -20.94 0.73 -0.03
CA ALA A 21 -19.60 1.06 0.43
C ALA A 21 -19.13 2.39 -0.18
N VAL A 22 -18.43 3.21 0.61
CA VAL A 22 -17.68 4.35 0.09
C VAL A 22 -16.47 3.81 -0.66
N ILE A 23 -16.29 4.20 -1.92
CA ILE A 23 -15.12 3.80 -2.71
C ILE A 23 -14.15 4.98 -2.76
N LEU A 24 -12.93 4.78 -2.26
CA LEU A 24 -11.91 5.80 -2.18
C LEU A 24 -10.66 5.38 -2.96
N ASP A 25 -10.33 6.12 -4.02
CA ASP A 25 -9.10 5.94 -4.76
C ASP A 25 -7.95 6.67 -4.07
N ILE A 26 -7.02 5.91 -3.48
CA ILE A 26 -5.85 6.48 -2.79
C ILE A 26 -4.56 6.33 -3.59
N THR A 27 -4.67 6.03 -4.89
CA THR A 27 -3.51 5.98 -5.78
C THR A 27 -2.99 7.38 -6.10
N SER A 28 -1.76 7.45 -6.62
CA SER A 28 -1.19 8.70 -7.14
C SER A 28 -1.97 9.29 -8.31
N ASN A 29 -2.87 8.53 -8.94
CA ASN A 29 -3.74 8.97 -10.04
C ASN A 29 -5.12 9.44 -9.56
N SER A 30 -5.39 9.43 -8.27
CA SER A 30 -6.67 9.88 -7.73
C SER A 30 -6.95 11.33 -8.08
N GLU A 31 -8.13 11.63 -8.59
CA GLU A 31 -8.58 13.01 -8.85
C GLU A 31 -8.85 13.77 -7.54
N THR A 32 -9.00 13.04 -6.44
CA THR A 32 -9.34 13.59 -5.14
C THR A 32 -8.10 13.84 -4.29
N ARG A 33 -7.78 15.11 -4.02
CA ARG A 33 -6.55 15.50 -3.28
C ARG A 33 -6.42 14.78 -1.94
N TYR A 34 -7.46 14.82 -1.10
CA TYR A 34 -7.41 14.21 0.24
C TYR A 34 -7.24 12.69 0.22
N ALA A 35 -7.52 12.02 -0.90
CA ALA A 35 -7.27 10.59 -1.07
C ALA A 35 -5.85 10.35 -1.62
N LYS A 36 -5.45 11.17 -2.59
CA LYS A 36 -4.15 11.15 -3.26
C LYS A 36 -2.98 11.34 -2.28
N ILE A 37 -3.15 12.13 -1.23
CA ILE A 37 -2.11 12.37 -0.21
C ILE A 37 -1.69 11.09 0.54
N LEU A 38 -2.55 10.05 0.54
CA LEU A 38 -2.22 8.76 1.15
C LEU A 38 -1.31 7.92 0.25
N SER A 39 -1.08 8.33 -1.00
CA SER A 39 -0.17 7.63 -1.89
C SER A 39 1.28 7.78 -1.41
N PRO A 40 2.09 6.71 -1.43
CA PRO A 40 3.53 6.79 -1.09
C PRO A 40 4.32 7.66 -2.09
N PHE A 41 3.73 8.01 -3.22
CA PHE A 41 4.31 8.91 -4.22
C PHE A 41 4.04 10.38 -3.92
N TYR A 42 3.11 10.71 -3.01
CA TYR A 42 2.74 12.10 -2.74
C TYR A 42 3.90 12.85 -2.06
N PRO A 43 4.28 14.04 -2.55
CA PRO A 43 5.47 14.75 -2.10
C PRO A 43 5.20 15.55 -0.82
N HIS A 44 5.04 14.86 0.31
CA HIS A 44 4.85 15.50 1.62
C HIS A 44 6.05 16.35 2.06
N GLY A 45 7.23 16.06 1.53
CA GLY A 45 8.47 16.69 1.95
C GLY A 45 8.90 16.24 3.34
N ASN A 46 10.15 16.56 3.68
CA ASN A 46 10.69 16.41 5.03
C ASN A 46 10.62 14.99 5.64
N ILE A 47 10.46 13.94 4.83
CA ILE A 47 10.39 12.57 5.32
C ILE A 47 11.82 12.11 5.65
N PRO A 48 12.13 11.72 6.89
CA PRO A 48 13.46 11.25 7.25
C PRO A 48 13.81 9.96 6.51
N ILE A 49 15.07 9.84 6.08
CA ILE A 49 15.58 8.63 5.47
C ILE A 49 16.07 7.70 6.61
N PRO A 50 15.52 6.49 6.76
CA PRO A 50 15.97 5.56 7.81
C PRO A 50 17.49 5.35 7.79
N PHE A 51 18.09 5.22 8.98
CA PHE A 51 19.53 5.04 9.17
C PHE A 51 20.40 6.16 8.57
N THR A 52 19.85 7.36 8.40
CA THR A 52 20.57 8.50 7.84
C THR A 52 20.23 9.77 8.60
N ASP A 53 21.19 10.28 9.37
CA ASP A 53 20.99 11.50 10.13
C ASP A 53 20.97 12.74 9.22
N GLY A 54 20.02 13.64 9.48
CA GLY A 54 19.90 14.93 8.81
C GLY A 54 19.40 14.90 7.35
N LEU A 55 19.35 13.73 6.70
CA LEU A 55 18.88 13.62 5.32
C LEU A 55 17.40 13.27 5.23
N LYS A 56 16.69 13.98 4.35
CA LYS A 56 15.25 13.83 4.13
C LYS A 56 14.94 13.64 2.66
N ALA A 57 13.77 13.06 2.38
CA ALA A 57 13.23 12.88 1.05
C ALA A 57 11.86 13.56 0.88
N THR A 58 11.46 13.73 -0.38
CA THR A 58 10.19 14.35 -0.78
C THR A 58 8.99 13.43 -0.56
N CYS A 59 9.13 12.12 -0.78
CA CYS A 59 8.06 11.14 -0.62
C CYS A 59 8.60 9.77 -0.19
N VAL A 60 7.71 8.86 0.21
CA VAL A 60 8.08 7.51 0.66
C VAL A 60 8.69 6.69 -0.48
N GLU A 61 8.15 6.80 -1.68
CA GLU A 61 8.72 6.13 -2.85
C GLU A 61 10.12 6.66 -3.19
N ALA A 62 10.37 7.96 -2.97
CA ALA A 62 11.70 8.54 -3.17
C ALA A 62 12.74 7.93 -2.20
N VAL A 63 12.38 7.70 -0.93
CA VAL A 63 13.23 6.95 0.01
C VAL A 63 13.50 5.54 -0.51
N TRP A 64 12.45 4.82 -0.89
CA TRP A 64 12.53 3.45 -1.37
C TRP A 64 13.41 3.31 -2.62
N GLN A 65 13.14 4.10 -3.65
CA GLN A 65 13.88 4.04 -4.91
C GLN A 65 15.28 4.64 -4.79
N GLY A 66 15.46 5.70 -4.01
CA GLY A 66 16.76 6.32 -3.80
C GLY A 66 17.73 5.40 -3.05
N LEU A 67 17.26 4.63 -2.06
CA LEU A 67 18.10 3.66 -1.35
C LEU A 67 18.31 2.34 -2.10
N LYS A 68 17.54 2.07 -3.16
CA LYS A 68 17.67 0.84 -3.94
C LYS A 68 19.02 0.79 -4.65
N VAL A 69 19.73 -0.32 -4.50
CA VAL A 69 21.03 -0.55 -5.14
C VAL A 69 20.87 -1.60 -6.24
N PHE A 70 21.47 -1.32 -7.38
CA PHE A 70 21.50 -2.17 -8.56
C PHE A 70 22.94 -2.57 -8.89
N GLU A 71 23.11 -3.47 -9.86
CA GLU A 71 24.43 -3.84 -10.38
C GLU A 71 25.26 -2.64 -10.83
N ASN A 72 24.63 -1.73 -11.58
CA ASN A 72 25.31 -0.61 -12.23
C ASN A 72 25.01 0.75 -11.57
N ALA A 73 24.34 0.76 -10.41
CA ALA A 73 24.03 2.01 -9.71
C ALA A 73 23.82 1.81 -8.20
N GLY A 74 24.43 2.69 -7.40
CA GLY A 74 24.26 2.75 -5.95
C GLY A 74 23.02 3.54 -5.51
N VAL A 75 23.12 4.13 -4.33
CA VAL A 75 22.15 5.10 -3.79
C VAL A 75 22.03 6.30 -4.74
N ASP A 76 20.81 6.77 -4.97
CA ASP A 76 20.53 7.91 -5.84
C ASP A 76 19.96 9.10 -5.03
N PHE A 77 20.84 10.06 -4.76
CA PHE A 77 20.51 11.27 -4.01
C PHE A 77 19.60 12.24 -4.78
N ALA A 78 19.57 12.18 -6.12
CA ALA A 78 18.67 13.01 -6.90
C ALA A 78 17.22 12.52 -6.74
N THR A 79 17.02 11.20 -6.68
CA THR A 79 15.70 10.61 -6.44
C THR A 79 15.07 11.10 -5.12
N PHE A 80 15.86 11.30 -4.04
CA PHE A 80 15.34 11.84 -2.77
C PHE A 80 14.71 13.23 -2.91
N LYS A 81 15.11 14.01 -3.91
CA LYS A 81 14.66 15.39 -4.13
C LYS A 81 13.51 15.51 -5.14
N ASN A 82 13.08 14.40 -5.76
CA ASN A 82 12.04 14.45 -6.79
C ASN A 82 10.65 14.59 -6.15
N ASP A 83 10.01 15.74 -6.34
CA ASP A 83 8.68 16.09 -5.84
C ASP A 83 7.59 16.03 -6.92
N THR A 84 7.92 15.63 -8.14
CA THR A 84 7.01 15.71 -9.30
C THR A 84 5.97 14.58 -9.34
N MET A 85 6.10 13.58 -8.46
CA MET A 85 5.40 12.27 -8.50
C MET A 85 5.65 11.45 -9.77
N ARG A 86 6.53 11.90 -10.67
CA ARG A 86 6.84 11.27 -11.95
C ARG A 86 8.26 10.72 -11.93
N ASP A 87 8.49 9.67 -12.71
CA ASP A 87 9.82 9.09 -12.97
C ASP A 87 10.65 8.72 -11.73
N LEU A 88 9.99 8.48 -10.59
CA LEU A 88 10.63 8.00 -9.34
C LEU A 88 11.14 6.56 -9.45
N LYS A 89 10.55 5.74 -10.31
CA LYS A 89 10.86 4.31 -10.40
C LYS A 89 12.18 4.08 -11.13
N ARG A 90 13.13 3.46 -10.45
CA ARG A 90 14.39 2.98 -11.03
C ARG A 90 14.22 1.54 -11.53
N THR A 91 14.50 1.31 -12.81
CA THR A 91 14.16 0.06 -13.52
C THR A 91 15.37 -0.79 -13.87
N VAL A 92 15.17 -2.10 -13.98
CA VAL A 92 16.23 -3.06 -14.31
C VAL A 92 16.85 -2.83 -15.69
N ARG A 93 16.05 -2.36 -16.65
CA ARG A 93 16.50 -2.05 -18.02
C ARG A 93 17.59 -0.96 -18.03
N LYS A 94 17.51 0.01 -17.11
CA LYS A 94 18.46 1.14 -17.05
C LYS A 94 19.62 0.87 -16.10
N TYR A 95 19.38 0.20 -14.97
CA TYR A 95 20.34 0.14 -13.86
C TYR A 95 20.92 -1.27 -13.60
N GLY A 96 20.48 -2.31 -14.31
CA GLY A 96 20.85 -3.70 -14.07
C GLY A 96 19.97 -4.38 -13.03
N MET A 97 20.33 -5.58 -12.57
CA MET A 97 19.54 -6.29 -11.57
C MET A 97 19.64 -5.64 -10.18
N PRO A 98 18.55 -5.61 -9.38
CA PRO A 98 18.62 -5.10 -8.01
C PRO A 98 19.48 -6.00 -7.13
N LYS A 99 20.42 -5.41 -6.38
CA LYS A 99 21.23 -6.10 -5.37
C LYS A 99 20.59 -6.06 -3.98
N GLY A 100 19.79 -5.03 -3.69
CA GLY A 100 19.16 -4.81 -2.39
C GLY A 100 18.83 -3.35 -2.16
N HIS A 101 18.73 -2.94 -0.90
CA HIS A 101 18.65 -1.53 -0.52
C HIS A 101 19.77 -1.19 0.45
N SER A 102 20.40 -0.04 0.29
CA SER A 102 21.37 0.46 1.26
C SER A 102 20.67 0.75 2.58
N LYS A 103 21.26 0.33 3.70
CA LYS A 103 20.79 0.63 5.05
C LYS A 103 21.16 2.07 5.44
N GLY A 104 20.51 3.01 4.78
CA GLY A 104 20.82 4.44 4.86
C GLY A 104 21.65 4.95 3.69
N ALA A 105 21.62 6.26 3.46
CA ALA A 105 22.13 6.88 2.24
C ALA A 105 23.65 6.77 2.07
N TYR A 106 24.38 6.65 3.18
CA TYR A 106 25.86 6.59 3.20
C TYR A 106 26.40 5.22 3.62
N SER A 107 25.52 4.23 3.85
CA SER A 107 25.94 2.90 4.29
C SER A 107 26.51 2.06 3.16
N LYS A 108 27.36 1.10 3.52
CA LYS A 108 27.81 0.01 2.64
C LYS A 108 27.06 -1.30 2.89
N GLU A 109 26.27 -1.37 3.97
CA GLU A 109 25.45 -2.53 4.30
C GLU A 109 24.23 -2.58 3.38
N LEU A 110 24.02 -3.72 2.71
CA LEU A 110 22.87 -3.97 1.85
C LEU A 110 21.86 -4.87 2.55
N LEU A 111 20.62 -4.39 2.63
CA LEU A 111 19.46 -5.14 3.07
C LEU A 111 18.87 -5.93 1.91
N GLY A 112 18.49 -7.17 2.18
CA GLY A 112 17.63 -7.97 1.33
C GLY A 112 16.25 -7.35 1.19
N TYR A 113 15.44 -7.85 0.26
CA TYR A 113 14.14 -7.25 -0.07
C TYR A 113 13.15 -7.25 1.13
N PHE A 114 13.11 -8.33 1.92
CA PHE A 114 12.27 -8.41 3.11
C PHE A 114 12.74 -7.44 4.20
N GLU A 115 14.03 -7.44 4.50
CA GLU A 115 14.62 -6.54 5.51
C GLU A 115 14.42 -5.08 5.13
N ALA A 116 14.66 -4.71 3.87
CA ALA A 116 14.40 -3.36 3.36
C ALA A 116 12.92 -2.99 3.51
N ARG A 117 11.99 -3.91 3.25
CA ARG A 117 10.56 -3.66 3.46
C ARG A 117 10.26 -3.35 4.93
N MET A 118 10.80 -4.14 5.85
CA MET A 118 10.56 -4.02 7.30
C MET A 118 11.27 -2.82 7.94
N LEU A 119 12.49 -2.50 7.50
CA LEU A 119 13.38 -1.51 8.11
C LEU A 119 13.39 -0.16 7.39
N ILE A 120 12.97 -0.12 6.11
CA ILE A 120 12.92 1.11 5.31
C ILE A 120 11.48 1.44 4.96
N TYR A 121 10.81 0.64 4.12
CA TYR A 121 9.53 1.03 3.51
C TYR A 121 8.42 1.24 4.54
N LEU A 122 8.20 0.22 5.39
CA LEU A 122 7.15 0.23 6.40
C LEU A 122 7.31 1.37 7.42
N PRO A 123 8.47 1.58 8.08
CA PRO A 123 8.65 2.67 9.02
C PRO A 123 8.60 4.04 8.34
N THR A 124 9.08 4.18 7.10
CA THR A 124 8.99 5.44 6.35
C THR A 124 7.54 5.81 6.07
N TYR A 125 6.71 4.85 5.64
CA TYR A 125 5.28 5.11 5.42
C TYR A 125 4.54 5.35 6.74
N LYS A 126 4.87 4.59 7.80
CA LYS A 126 4.30 4.81 9.14
C LYS A 126 4.61 6.23 9.65
N TRP A 127 5.84 6.71 9.45
CA TRP A 127 6.22 8.07 9.81
C TRP A 127 5.30 9.11 9.16
N VAL A 128 4.95 8.94 7.88
CA VAL A 128 3.98 9.83 7.20
C VAL A 128 2.61 9.77 7.87
N LEU A 129 2.12 8.56 8.18
CA LEU A 129 0.82 8.37 8.84
C LEU A 129 0.77 8.99 10.24
N ASP A 130 1.89 8.95 10.98
CA ASP A 130 2.02 9.48 12.33
C ASP A 130 2.26 11.00 12.38
N ASN A 131 3.03 11.55 11.44
CA ASN A 131 3.63 12.89 11.59
C ASN A 131 3.11 13.94 10.60
N VAL A 132 2.42 13.55 9.52
CA VAL A 132 1.87 14.52 8.56
C VAL A 132 0.43 14.86 8.98
N PRO A 133 0.15 16.10 9.46
CA PRO A 133 -1.15 16.41 10.07
C PRO A 133 -2.35 16.22 9.14
N GLU A 134 -2.21 16.60 7.87
CA GLU A 134 -3.27 16.43 6.87
C GLU A 134 -3.56 14.94 6.59
N VAL A 135 -2.51 14.09 6.56
CA VAL A 135 -2.67 12.64 6.40
C VAL A 135 -3.40 12.06 7.60
N HIS A 136 -2.98 12.43 8.81
CA HIS A 136 -3.61 11.98 10.04
C HIS A 136 -5.11 12.32 10.09
N HIS A 137 -5.47 13.54 9.69
CA HIS A 137 -6.88 13.96 9.61
C HIS A 137 -7.70 13.08 8.66
N VAL A 138 -7.16 12.74 7.48
CA VAL A 138 -7.86 11.85 6.54
C VAL A 138 -7.99 10.43 7.10
N ILE A 139 -6.95 9.92 7.75
CA ILE A 139 -6.99 8.59 8.40
C ILE A 139 -8.08 8.51 9.45
N GLU A 140 -8.19 9.51 10.33
CA GLU A 140 -9.24 9.53 11.37
C GLU A 140 -10.64 9.64 10.76
N ARG A 141 -10.81 10.35 9.65
CA ARG A 141 -12.09 10.38 8.91
C ARG A 141 -12.42 9.02 8.30
N ILE A 142 -11.46 8.33 7.69
CA ILE A 142 -11.67 6.96 7.15
C ILE A 142 -12.04 6.02 8.30
N LYS A 143 -11.33 6.09 9.44
CA LYS A 143 -11.60 5.30 10.62
C LYS A 143 -13.01 5.54 11.17
N ALA A 144 -13.41 6.79 11.34
CA ALA A 144 -14.76 7.16 11.79
C ALA A 144 -15.83 6.65 10.82
N GLN A 145 -15.66 6.88 9.53
CA GLN A 145 -16.61 6.43 8.51
C GLN A 145 -16.70 4.89 8.43
N SER A 146 -15.59 4.19 8.68
CA SER A 146 -15.54 2.72 8.61
C SER A 146 -16.40 2.02 9.68
N LYS A 147 -16.78 2.75 10.74
CA LYS A 147 -17.72 2.32 11.78
C LYS A 147 -19.18 2.48 11.36
N ILE A 148 -19.47 3.37 10.41
CA ILE A 148 -20.82 3.69 9.92
C ILE A 148 -21.17 2.82 8.71
N GLN A 149 -20.23 2.69 7.77
CA GLN A 149 -20.43 1.90 6.56
C GLN A 149 -19.12 1.28 6.07
N ASP A 150 -19.23 0.38 5.10
CA ASP A 150 -18.07 -0.20 4.47
C ASP A 150 -17.31 0.82 3.62
N ILE A 151 -16.00 0.66 3.57
CA ILE A 151 -15.10 1.46 2.74
C ILE A 151 -14.27 0.52 1.89
N VAL A 152 -14.20 0.78 0.60
CA VAL A 152 -13.29 0.12 -0.32
C VAL A 152 -12.17 1.11 -0.70
N LEU A 153 -10.96 0.82 -0.26
CA LEU A 153 -9.77 1.57 -0.68
C LEU A 153 -9.20 0.94 -1.96
N LEU A 154 -9.00 1.77 -3.00
CA LEU A 154 -8.43 1.32 -4.27
C LEU A 154 -6.92 1.53 -4.32
N ASP A 155 -6.24 0.53 -4.85
CA ASP A 155 -4.79 0.54 -5.08
C ASP A 155 -4.43 -0.35 -6.29
N TYR A 156 -3.27 -0.16 -6.90
CA TYR A 156 -2.79 -1.03 -7.96
C TYR A 156 -2.40 -2.43 -7.45
N ASN A 157 -1.84 -2.51 -6.24
CA ASN A 157 -1.56 -3.77 -5.55
C ASN A 157 -2.60 -4.00 -4.45
N THR A 158 -2.80 -5.25 -4.05
CA THR A 158 -3.74 -5.61 -2.98
C THR A 158 -3.11 -6.52 -1.92
N ASN A 159 -1.78 -6.67 -1.93
CA ASN A 159 -1.08 -7.46 -0.92
C ASN A 159 -0.97 -6.66 0.39
N ILE A 160 -1.80 -7.01 1.37
CA ILE A 160 -1.79 -6.40 2.71
C ILE A 160 -0.71 -7.03 3.58
N ASP A 161 -0.28 -8.25 3.28
CA ASP A 161 0.63 -9.00 4.12
C ASP A 161 2.08 -8.66 3.81
N PHE A 162 2.74 -7.98 4.76
CA PHE A 162 4.12 -7.56 4.60
C PHE A 162 5.12 -8.72 4.58
N ARG A 163 4.77 -9.89 5.11
CA ARG A 163 5.60 -11.11 5.04
C ARG A 163 5.54 -11.77 3.67
N ASP A 164 4.50 -11.53 2.88
CA ASP A 164 4.40 -12.01 1.50
C ASP A 164 5.27 -11.16 0.57
N ILE A 165 6.51 -11.60 0.34
CA ILE A 165 7.45 -10.93 -0.56
C ILE A 165 7.23 -11.26 -2.05
N SER A 166 6.36 -12.21 -2.37
CA SER A 166 6.08 -12.61 -3.76
C SER A 166 5.33 -11.53 -4.55
N LYS A 167 4.68 -10.60 -3.83
CA LYS A 167 3.88 -9.50 -4.40
C LYS A 167 4.31 -8.17 -3.79
N PRO A 168 4.28 -7.07 -4.56
CA PRO A 168 4.46 -5.73 -4.01
C PRO A 168 3.38 -5.41 -2.97
N LEU A 169 3.75 -4.66 -1.94
CA LEU A 169 2.81 -4.18 -0.92
C LEU A 169 1.70 -3.31 -1.53
N SER A 170 0.52 -3.39 -0.91
CA SER A 170 -0.56 -2.43 -1.11
C SER A 170 -0.45 -1.32 -0.06
N HIS A 171 -0.30 -0.07 -0.49
CA HIS A 171 -0.32 1.05 0.46
C HIS A 171 -1.72 1.26 1.04
N ALA A 172 -2.78 0.90 0.30
CA ALA A 172 -4.13 0.83 0.87
C ALA A 172 -4.25 -0.24 1.96
N GLY A 173 -3.60 -1.38 1.76
CA GLY A 173 -3.43 -2.40 2.81
C GLY A 173 -2.72 -1.87 4.06
N LEU A 174 -1.66 -1.08 3.87
CA LEU A 174 -0.92 -0.47 4.97
C LEU A 174 -1.75 0.57 5.75
N VAL A 175 -2.53 1.40 5.05
CA VAL A 175 -3.52 2.31 5.69
C VAL A 175 -4.51 1.53 6.53
N LYS A 176 -5.03 0.40 6.01
CA LYS A 176 -5.91 -0.48 6.78
C LYS A 176 -5.23 -1.04 8.02
N LEU A 177 -4.01 -1.57 7.90
CA LEU A 177 -3.25 -2.08 9.05
C LEU A 177 -3.03 -1.00 10.11
N TYR A 178 -2.76 0.24 9.68
CA TYR A 178 -2.60 1.38 10.57
C TYR A 178 -3.90 1.67 11.35
N ILE A 179 -5.03 1.79 10.65
CA ILE A 179 -6.35 2.04 11.25
C ILE A 179 -6.76 0.92 12.20
N ASP A 180 -6.47 -0.33 11.84
CA ASP A 180 -6.80 -1.51 12.63
C ASP A 180 -5.84 -1.73 13.83
N GLY A 181 -4.81 -0.89 14.00
CA GLY A 181 -3.81 -1.04 15.07
C GLY A 181 -2.87 -2.25 14.88
N LYS A 182 -2.72 -2.74 13.66
CA LYS A 182 -1.96 -3.95 13.28
C LYS A 182 -0.75 -3.65 12.41
N TYR A 183 -0.32 -2.39 12.35
CA TYR A 183 0.88 -2.00 11.61
C TYR A 183 2.13 -2.60 12.27
N PRO A 184 3.06 -3.22 11.51
CA PRO A 184 4.25 -3.83 12.10
C PRO A 184 5.17 -2.79 12.74
N ASN A 185 5.67 -3.09 13.96
CA ASN A 185 6.59 -2.24 14.71
C ASN A 185 7.98 -2.89 14.79
N GLY A 186 8.72 -2.84 13.68
CA GLY A 186 10.06 -3.42 13.58
C GLY A 186 10.07 -4.82 12.97
N ILE A 187 11.28 -5.38 12.80
CA ILE A 187 11.51 -6.67 12.15
C ILE A 187 11.47 -7.86 13.12
N GLU A 188 11.66 -7.61 14.42
CA GLU A 188 11.73 -8.65 15.44
C GLU A 188 10.47 -9.53 15.44
N GLY A 189 10.67 -10.85 15.46
CA GLY A 189 9.58 -11.82 15.41
C GLY A 189 8.94 -12.02 14.02
N TYR A 190 9.41 -11.33 12.98
CA TYR A 190 8.92 -11.51 11.61
C TYR A 190 9.94 -12.18 10.70
N GLN A 191 9.44 -13.12 9.90
CA GLN A 191 10.15 -13.77 8.80
C GLN A 191 9.28 -13.71 7.54
N PRO A 192 9.87 -13.80 6.33
CA PRO A 192 9.10 -13.96 5.11
C PRO A 192 8.13 -15.15 5.22
N MET A 193 7.02 -15.10 4.48
CA MET A 193 6.11 -16.24 4.44
C MET A 193 6.80 -17.49 3.90
N THR A 194 6.52 -18.62 4.53
CA THR A 194 6.87 -19.92 3.96
C THR A 194 5.99 -20.25 2.76
N GLN A 195 6.41 -21.22 1.95
CA GLN A 195 5.61 -21.68 0.82
C GLN A 195 4.24 -22.23 1.27
N GLU A 196 4.19 -22.93 2.40
CA GLU A 196 2.94 -23.45 2.99
C GLU A 196 2.00 -22.32 3.42
N GLU A 197 2.51 -21.27 4.08
CA GLU A 197 1.72 -20.09 4.45
C GLU A 197 1.16 -19.37 3.21
N MET A 198 1.98 -19.25 2.16
CA MET A 198 1.57 -18.67 0.88
C MET A 198 0.45 -19.48 0.21
N ASP A 199 0.54 -20.81 0.21
CA ASP A 199 -0.47 -21.66 -0.42
C ASP A 199 -1.77 -21.67 0.39
N ALA A 200 -1.68 -21.71 1.72
CA ALA A 200 -2.83 -21.53 2.60
C ALA A 200 -3.50 -20.15 2.38
N LYS A 201 -2.71 -19.08 2.21
CA LYS A 201 -3.22 -17.73 1.88
C LYS A 201 -3.97 -17.73 0.56
N LYS A 202 -3.43 -18.36 -0.50
CA LYS A 202 -4.11 -18.45 -1.81
C LYS A 202 -5.46 -19.16 -1.70
N ILE A 203 -5.55 -20.22 -0.89
CA ILE A 203 -6.81 -20.93 -0.64
C ILE A 203 -7.83 -19.99 0.03
N ARG A 204 -7.44 -19.32 1.12
CA ARG A 204 -8.30 -18.36 1.82
C ARG A 204 -8.79 -17.23 0.91
N GLU A 205 -7.92 -16.66 0.09
CA GLU A 205 -8.30 -15.62 -0.89
C GLU A 205 -9.30 -16.14 -1.94
N LYS A 206 -9.13 -17.39 -2.39
CA LYS A 206 -10.03 -18.04 -3.37
C LYS A 206 -11.41 -18.30 -2.75
N GLU A 207 -11.45 -18.76 -1.51
CA GLU A 207 -12.69 -19.01 -0.76
C GLU A 207 -13.45 -17.71 -0.49
N PHE A 208 -12.76 -16.67 -0.01
CA PHE A 208 -13.35 -15.35 0.20
C PHE A 208 -13.99 -14.81 -1.08
N LYS A 209 -13.29 -14.90 -2.22
CA LYS A 209 -13.83 -14.49 -3.53
C LYS A 209 -15.05 -15.32 -3.96
N LYS A 210 -15.08 -16.62 -3.67
CA LYS A 210 -16.25 -17.47 -3.95
C LYS A 210 -17.44 -17.05 -3.10
N GLU A 211 -17.23 -16.78 -1.82
CA GLU A 211 -18.28 -16.32 -0.90
C GLU A 211 -18.85 -14.97 -1.34
N LEU A 212 -17.98 -14.02 -1.70
CA LEU A 212 -18.38 -12.71 -2.21
C LEU A 212 -19.29 -12.85 -3.46
N LYS A 213 -18.88 -13.68 -4.43
CA LYS A 213 -19.69 -13.97 -5.63
C LYS A 213 -21.04 -14.63 -5.32
N ARG A 214 -21.07 -15.54 -4.34
CA ARG A 214 -22.32 -16.17 -3.88
C ARG A 214 -23.26 -15.12 -3.30
N LYS A 215 -22.76 -14.22 -2.43
CA LYS A 215 -23.54 -13.11 -1.86
C LYS A 215 -24.11 -12.19 -2.94
N VAL A 216 -23.32 -11.84 -3.96
CA VAL A 216 -23.78 -11.06 -5.11
C VAL A 216 -24.90 -11.79 -5.87
N LYS A 217 -24.74 -13.08 -6.17
CA LYS A 217 -25.75 -13.86 -6.88
C LYS A 217 -27.08 -13.95 -6.12
N VAL A 218 -27.01 -14.19 -4.81
CA VAL A 218 -28.20 -14.23 -3.93
C VAL A 218 -28.91 -12.88 -3.95
N ARG A 219 -28.20 -11.77 -3.78
CA ARG A 219 -28.79 -10.41 -3.83
C ARG A 219 -29.49 -10.14 -5.16
N LYS A 220 -28.85 -10.45 -6.29
CA LYS A 220 -29.46 -10.29 -7.63
C LYS A 220 -30.75 -11.13 -7.78
N SER A 221 -30.76 -12.34 -7.23
CA SER A 221 -31.96 -13.19 -7.28
C SER A 221 -33.13 -12.68 -6.43
N VAL A 222 -32.84 -11.98 -5.31
CA VAL A 222 -33.87 -11.35 -4.46
C VAL A 222 -34.41 -10.11 -5.14
N GLN A 223 -33.54 -9.26 -5.70
CA GLN A 223 -33.93 -8.03 -6.39
C GLN A 223 -34.80 -8.28 -7.62
N ASN A 224 -34.56 -9.39 -8.35
CA ASN A 224 -35.38 -9.79 -9.49
C ASN A 224 -36.74 -10.41 -9.09
N LYS A 225 -36.97 -10.71 -7.81
CA LYS A 225 -38.22 -11.31 -7.30
C LYS A 225 -39.17 -10.30 -6.65
N ILE A 226 -38.75 -9.05 -6.45
CA ILE A 226 -39.62 -7.98 -5.98
C ILE A 226 -40.38 -7.47 -7.21
N PRO A 227 -41.70 -7.69 -7.32
CA PRO A 227 -42.49 -7.09 -8.39
C PRO A 227 -42.39 -5.57 -8.27
N PHE A 228 -42.35 -4.86 -9.40
CA PHE A 228 -42.61 -3.43 -9.42
C PHE A 228 -44.01 -3.20 -8.83
N GLU A 229 -44.10 -2.74 -7.59
CA GLU A 229 -45.30 -2.07 -7.11
C GLU A 229 -45.20 -0.63 -7.59
N GLU A 230 -46.14 -0.26 -8.47
CA GLU A 230 -46.37 1.08 -9.02
C GLU A 230 -46.74 2.11 -7.95
#